data_AF-T1QFX1-F1
#
_entry.id   AF-T1QFX1-F1
#
_cell.length_a   1.000
_cell.length_b   1.000
_cell.length_c   1.000
_cell.angle_alpha   90.00
_cell.angle_beta   90.00
_cell.angle_gamma   90.00
#
_symmetry.space_group_name_H-M   'P 1'
#
loop_
_entity.id
_entity.type
_entity.pdbx_description
1 polymer ?
#
loop_
_entity_poly.entity_id
_entity_poly.type
_entity_poly.pdbx_seq_one_letter_code
_entity_poly.pdbx_strand_id
1 'polypeptide(L)' 'VNACVDVVLSGVKLLQALGLNPGHGKDHSVLHSRNDLEETFIHFMGKGAAAERFFSDKETFHDIARIASEFP' A
#
# COMPACT_ATOMS: atom_id res chain seq x y z
N VAL A 1 15.18 -0.04 -21.67
CA VAL A 1 15.13 1.19 -20.84
C VAL A 1 14.26 0.89 -19.65
N ASN A 2 14.74 1.16 -18.43
CA ASN A 2 14.01 1.03 -17.16
C ASN A 2 13.62 2.44 -16.68
N ALA A 3 12.33 2.68 -16.48
CA ALA A 3 11.80 3.95 -15.99
C ALA A 3 10.51 3.69 -15.19
N CYS A 4 10.30 4.49 -14.14
CA CYS A 4 9.10 4.47 -13.30
C CYS A 4 8.71 5.91 -12.90
N VAL A 5 7.56 6.04 -12.24
CA VAL A 5 7.10 7.29 -11.62
C VAL A 5 6.85 6.98 -10.15
N ASP A 6 7.48 7.77 -9.28
CA ASP A 6 7.34 7.61 -7.84
C ASP A 6 6.24 8.54 -7.32
N VAL A 7 5.27 7.97 -6.61
CA VAL A 7 4.21 8.73 -5.95
C VAL A 7 4.46 8.69 -4.45
N VAL A 8 4.87 9.82 -3.89
CA VAL A 8 5.13 9.97 -2.45
C VAL A 8 3.90 10.60 -1.80
N LEU A 9 3.33 9.91 -0.82
CA LEU A 9 2.08 10.30 -0.17
C LEU A 9 2.02 9.80 1.28
N SER A 10 0.98 10.21 2.02
CA SER A 10 0.70 9.65 3.35
C SER A 10 0.02 8.28 3.24
N GLY A 11 0.70 7.21 3.66
CA GLY A 11 0.14 5.86 3.63
C GLY A 11 -1.19 5.72 4.41
N VAL A 12 -1.34 6.42 5.54
CA VAL A 12 -2.60 6.46 6.31
C VAL A 12 -3.74 7.05 5.47
N LYS A 13 -3.51 8.19 4.80
CA LYS A 13 -4.53 8.83 3.95
C LYS A 13 -4.88 7.97 2.74
N LEU A 14 -3.91 7.25 2.16
CA LEU A 14 -4.17 6.31 1.07
C LEU A 14 -5.10 5.17 1.52
N LEU A 15 -4.83 4.54 2.67
CA LEU A 15 -5.70 3.47 3.20
C LEU A 15 -7.13 3.99 3.45
N GLN A 16 -7.26 5.21 3.97
CA GLN A 16 -8.57 5.86 4.15
C GLN A 16 -9.27 6.13 2.81
N ALA A 17 -8.56 6.61 1.79
CA ALA A 17 -9.10 6.85 0.45
C ALA A 17 -9.53 5.55 -0.25
N LEU A 18 -8.89 4.43 0.09
CA LEU A 18 -9.28 3.09 -0.36
C LEU A 18 -10.49 2.53 0.40
N GLY A 19 -11.02 3.26 1.40
CA GLY A 19 -12.14 2.82 2.23
C GLY A 19 -11.79 1.72 3.21
N LEU A 20 -10.50 1.56 3.55
CA LEU A 20 -10.02 0.54 4.47
C LEU A 20 -10.10 1.06 5.92
N ASN A 21 -10.62 0.21 6.81
CA ASN A 21 -10.70 0.50 8.23
C ASN A 21 -9.52 -0.17 8.94
N PRO A 22 -8.85 0.49 9.89
CA PRO A 22 -7.66 -0.06 10.53
C PRO A 22 -7.96 -1.38 11.26
N GLY A 23 -7.38 -2.46 10.75
CA GLY A 23 -7.35 -3.80 11.31
C GLY A 23 -6.07 -4.08 12.11
N HIS A 24 -5.67 -5.34 12.14
CA HIS A 24 -4.46 -5.78 12.86
C HIS A 24 -3.22 -5.75 11.96
N GLY A 25 -2.09 -5.29 12.50
CA GLY A 25 -0.82 -5.31 11.75
C GLY A 25 -0.24 -6.72 11.62
N LYS A 26 0.02 -7.15 10.40
CA LYS A 26 0.64 -8.44 10.06
C LYS A 26 1.56 -8.26 8.86
N ASP A 27 2.77 -8.82 8.94
CA ASP A 27 3.68 -8.82 7.79
C ASP A 27 3.27 -9.88 6.77
N HIS A 28 3.25 -9.50 5.50
CA HIS A 28 3.11 -10.39 4.36
C HIS A 28 4.30 -10.21 3.43
N SER A 29 4.91 -11.30 2.97
CA SER A 29 6.06 -11.24 2.06
C SER A 29 5.68 -10.77 0.65
N VAL A 30 4.44 -11.04 0.22
CA VAL A 30 3.84 -10.60 -1.05
C VAL A 30 2.43 -10.10 -0.74
N LEU A 31 2.01 -9.00 -1.36
CA LEU A 31 0.68 -8.43 -1.19
C LEU A 31 -0.22 -8.94 -2.30
N HIS A 32 -1.26 -9.70 -1.95
CA HIS A 32 -2.22 -10.25 -2.90
C HIS A 32 -3.52 -9.43 -2.92
N SER A 33 -3.74 -8.57 -1.93
CA SER A 33 -4.99 -7.84 -1.73
C SER A 33 -4.79 -6.48 -1.06
N ARG A 34 -5.87 -5.67 -1.04
CA ARG A 34 -5.93 -4.41 -0.27
C ARG A 34 -5.77 -4.65 1.23
N ASN A 35 -6.27 -5.77 1.75
CA ASN A 35 -6.07 -6.16 3.14
C ASN A 35 -4.61 -6.45 3.45
N ASP A 36 -3.90 -7.19 2.59
CA ASP A 36 -2.48 -7.47 2.84
C ASP A 36 -1.65 -6.17 2.88
N LEU A 37 -1.98 -5.22 1.98
CA LEU A 37 -1.36 -3.88 1.98
C LEU A 37 -1.62 -3.15 3.31
N GLU A 38 -2.86 -3.13 3.78
CA GLU A 38 -3.25 -2.51 5.03
C GLU A 38 -2.52 -3.14 6.23
N GLU A 39 -2.61 -4.46 6.37
CA GLU A 39 -2.00 -5.22 7.46
C GLU A 39 -0.48 -5.04 7.49
N THR A 40 0.17 -5.09 6.31
CA THR A 40 1.63 -4.93 6.19
C THR A 40 2.05 -3.50 6.49
N PHE A 41 1.31 -2.51 5.97
CA PHE A 41 1.57 -1.10 6.28
C PHE A 41 1.48 -0.84 7.79
N ILE A 42 0.42 -1.30 8.46
CA ILE A 42 0.25 -1.15 9.91
C ILE A 42 1.40 -1.82 10.68
N HIS A 43 1.83 -3.01 10.25
CA HIS A 43 2.92 -3.74 10.87
C HIS A 43 4.23 -2.95 10.90
N PHE A 44 4.62 -2.34 9.77
CA PHE A 44 5.86 -1.57 9.67
C PHE A 44 5.74 -0.16 10.21
N MET A 45 4.56 0.47 10.08
CA MET A 45 4.27 1.77 10.67
C MET A 45 4.40 1.73 12.19
N GLY A 46 3.86 0.69 12.85
CA GLY A 46 3.97 0.53 14.30
C GLY A 46 5.41 0.35 14.80
N LYS A 47 6.34 -0.04 13.93
CA LYS A 47 7.77 -0.19 14.22
C LYS A 47 8.61 1.04 13.82
N GLY A 48 8.04 1.98 13.06
CA GLY A 48 8.80 3.04 12.41
C GLY A 48 9.88 2.51 11.46
N ALA A 49 9.63 1.35 10.84
CA ALA A 49 10.62 0.63 10.04
C ALA A 49 10.30 0.71 8.54
N ALA A 50 11.35 0.72 7.71
CA ALA A 50 11.20 0.65 6.27
C ALA A 50 10.85 -0.77 5.80
N ALA A 51 10.08 -0.87 4.73
CA ALA A 51 9.77 -2.11 4.04
C ALA A 51 9.42 -1.84 2.57
N GLU A 52 9.64 -2.84 1.73
CA GLU A 52 9.22 -2.86 0.33
C GLU A 52 8.58 -4.22 0.04
N ARG A 53 7.49 -4.23 -0.73
CA ARG A 53 6.75 -5.46 -1.06
C ARG A 53 6.28 -5.42 -2.50
N PHE A 54 6.25 -6.60 -3.12
CA PHE A 54 5.60 -6.80 -4.41
C PHE A 54 4.08 -6.96 -4.21
N PHE A 55 3.29 -6.24 -5.00
CA PHE A 55 1.85 -6.41 -5.07
C PHE A 55 1.49 -7.23 -6.31
N SER A 56 0.93 -8.43 -6.12
CA SER A 56 0.83 -9.42 -7.19
C SER A 56 -0.43 -9.29 -8.05
N ASP A 57 -1.52 -8.75 -7.50
CA ASP A 57 -2.76 -8.59 -8.26
C ASP A 57 -2.70 -7.31 -9.10
N LYS A 58 -2.57 -7.50 -10.42
CA LYS A 58 -2.33 -6.43 -11.39
C LYS A 58 -3.42 -5.37 -11.42
N GLU A 59 -4.68 -5.80 -11.45
CA GLU A 59 -5.82 -4.88 -11.61
C GLU A 59 -6.07 -4.10 -10.32
N THR A 60 -5.98 -4.78 -9.17
CA THR A 60 -6.05 -4.12 -7.86
C THR A 60 -4.89 -3.13 -7.67
N PHE A 61 -3.67 -3.49 -8.07
CA PHE A 61 -2.53 -2.58 -7.99
C PHE A 61 -2.71 -1.34 -8.90
N HIS A 62 -3.20 -1.54 -10.13
CA HIS A 62 -3.52 -0.45 -11.05
C HIS A 62 -4.52 0.54 -10.43
N ASP A 63 -5.59 0.04 -9.81
CA ASP A 63 -6.59 0.88 -9.15
C ASP A 63 -6.02 1.65 -7.94
N ILE A 64 -5.19 1.00 -7.12
CA ILE A 64 -4.51 1.64 -5.99
C ILE A 64 -3.58 2.76 -6.50
N ALA A 65 -2.75 2.47 -7.51
CA ALA A 65 -1.81 3.43 -8.08
C ALA A 65 -2.51 4.63 -8.71
N ARG A 66 -3.67 4.42 -9.35
CA ARG A 66 -4.51 5.49 -9.89
C ARG A 66 -5.05 6.39 -8.78
N ILE A 67 -5.63 5.82 -7.72
CA ILE A 67 -6.13 6.58 -6.56
C ILE A 67 -4.99 7.37 -5.90
N ALA A 68 -3.83 6.74 -5.70
CA ALA A 68 -2.63 7.38 -5.16
C ALA A 68 -2.18 8.59 -5.99
N SER A 69 -2.29 8.51 -7.32
CA SER A 69 -1.88 9.59 -8.22
C SER A 69 -2.88 10.75 -8.28
N GLU A 70 -4.16 10.48 -8.01
CA GLU A 70 -5.23 11.49 -7.97
C GLU A 70 -5.28 12.25 -6.64
N PHE A 71 -4.77 11.67 -5.56
CA PHE A 71 -4.79 12.23 -4.20
C PHE A 71 -3.38 12.25 -3.56
N PRO A 72 -2.48 13.16 -4.00
CA PRO A 72 -1.13 13.28 -3.44
C PRO A 72 -1.11 13.76 -1.98
#